data_AF-A0A7S1U093-F1
#
_entry.id   AF-A0A7S1U093-F1
#
_cell.length_a   1.000
_cell.length_b   1.000
_cell.length_c   1.000
_cell.angle_alpha   90.00
_cell.angle_beta   90.00
_cell.angle_gamma   90.00
#
_symmetry.space_group_name_H-M   'P 1'
#
loop_
_entity.id
_entity.type
_entity.pdbx_description
1 polymer ?
#
loop_
_entity_poly.entity_id
_entity_poly.type
_entity_poly.pdbx_seq_one_letter_code
_entity_poly.pdbx_strand_id
1 'polypeptide(L)'
;LNPNPNKVVRANPWLAGNLVRESGPLLVDGRYYLAWPREAYDAQLDAMVIEASDAGLSADMEYNTLGARLKALGAAVPEGWRLLNTALPVVKLSFIETKESECAVVFSLSHCVADGYVYYQLLNMLQSGADVKALDPRRDPKKEDSMHRACSAELRPWRNGLGILMNVGAEKLCGRRTRMKWYKVDPERIRAAKQKAVDGGAEFVSTNDILAAFWSRASNANALSMAMNLRGRADGVVDDLAGMYSKNPFWADDGSLKPADIRRSLEAGAPFGCMPVPGFFETLFMRIALTTNWSSFFEELRIDGCEQVLHVPVFSMIAPIDASIIFRPRPRELAVLYLCKRPGSEDKLLADDGPHKEPLLEAMFEQH
;
A
#
# COMPACT_ATOMS: atom_id res chain seq x y z
N LEU A 1 -17.74 19.51 -10.35
CA LEU A 1 -16.37 19.29 -9.83
C LEU A 1 -15.52 18.89 -11.01
N ASN A 2 -14.53 19.68 -11.44
CA ASN A 2 -13.72 19.30 -12.61
C ASN A 2 -12.23 19.21 -12.22
N PRO A 3 -11.83 18.23 -11.39
CA PRO A 3 -10.44 17.79 -11.46
C PRO A 3 -10.15 17.42 -12.91
N ASN A 4 -8.89 17.49 -13.36
CA ASN A 4 -8.58 17.35 -14.79
C ASN A 4 -8.02 15.95 -15.11
N PRO A 5 -8.80 14.85 -15.00
CA PRO A 5 -8.32 13.51 -15.32
C PRO A 5 -7.87 13.42 -16.77
N ASN A 6 -8.51 14.19 -17.67
CA ASN A 6 -8.14 14.24 -19.08
C ASN A 6 -6.70 14.70 -19.27
N LYS A 7 -6.25 15.74 -18.56
CA LYS A 7 -4.85 16.20 -18.60
C LYS A 7 -3.90 15.14 -18.05
N VAL A 8 -4.25 14.50 -16.92
CA VAL A 8 -3.42 13.45 -16.30
C VAL A 8 -3.24 12.26 -17.22
N VAL A 9 -4.32 11.76 -17.82
CA VAL A 9 -4.30 10.58 -18.70
C VAL A 9 -3.65 10.90 -20.04
N ARG A 10 -3.85 12.09 -20.59
CA ARG A 10 -3.13 12.51 -21.81
C ARG A 10 -1.62 12.60 -21.59
N ALA A 11 -1.18 13.05 -20.42
CA ALA A 11 0.24 13.02 -20.05
C ALA A 11 0.76 11.60 -19.71
N ASN A 12 -0.15 10.68 -19.34
CA ASN A 12 0.16 9.32 -18.91
C ASN A 12 -0.71 8.29 -19.66
N PRO A 13 -0.56 8.15 -20.99
CA PRO A 13 -1.47 7.33 -21.81
C PRO A 13 -1.46 5.84 -21.45
N TRP A 14 -0.44 5.38 -20.71
CA TRP A 14 -0.38 4.04 -20.15
C TRP A 14 -1.50 3.73 -19.15
N LEU A 15 -2.14 4.75 -18.56
CA LEU A 15 -3.32 4.58 -17.71
C LEU A 15 -4.53 4.02 -18.47
N ALA A 16 -4.64 4.32 -19.77
CA ALA A 16 -5.65 3.76 -20.66
C ALA A 16 -5.25 2.39 -21.24
N GLY A 17 -4.19 1.78 -20.69
CA GLY A 17 -3.68 0.49 -21.14
C GLY A 17 -4.45 -0.71 -20.59
N ASN A 18 -4.29 -1.84 -21.26
CA ASN A 18 -4.84 -3.14 -20.86
C ASN A 18 -3.71 -4.08 -20.47
N LEU A 19 -3.94 -4.89 -19.43
CA LEU A 19 -2.98 -5.94 -19.08
C LEU A 19 -3.14 -7.11 -20.05
N VAL A 20 -2.05 -7.49 -20.70
CA VAL A 20 -1.99 -8.55 -21.71
C VAL A 20 -1.03 -9.63 -21.23
N ARG A 21 -1.42 -10.88 -21.44
CA ARG A 21 -0.55 -12.05 -21.30
C ARG A 21 -0.30 -12.65 -22.67
N GLU A 22 0.95 -12.72 -23.07
CA GLU A 22 1.36 -13.44 -24.27
C GLU A 22 0.96 -14.92 -24.15
N SER A 23 0.45 -15.50 -25.23
CA SER A 23 -0.05 -16.88 -25.24
C SER A 23 1.10 -17.84 -24.92
N GLY A 24 0.95 -18.60 -23.84
CA GLY A 24 1.87 -19.63 -23.39
C GLY A 24 1.20 -20.51 -22.32
N PRO A 25 1.80 -21.65 -21.93
CA PRO A 25 1.28 -22.48 -20.86
C PRO A 25 1.06 -21.66 -19.58
N LEU A 26 -0.04 -21.89 -18.87
CA LEU A 26 -0.45 -21.14 -17.66
C LEU A 26 0.61 -21.10 -16.54
N LEU A 27 1.62 -21.98 -16.60
CA LEU A 27 2.63 -22.21 -15.57
C LEU A 27 4.08 -22.02 -16.07
N VAL A 28 4.30 -21.67 -17.34
CA VAL A 28 5.65 -21.57 -17.93
C VAL A 28 5.73 -20.33 -18.84
N ASP A 29 6.60 -19.40 -18.50
CA ASP A 29 7.09 -18.30 -19.35
C ASP A 29 6.07 -17.33 -19.97
N GLY A 30 4.86 -17.22 -19.41
CA GLY A 30 3.92 -16.17 -19.80
C GLY A 30 4.51 -14.78 -19.50
N ARG A 31 4.91 -14.04 -20.52
CA ARG A 31 5.29 -12.63 -20.37
C ARG A 31 4.03 -11.78 -20.25
N TYR A 32 4.03 -10.92 -19.25
CA TYR A 32 2.95 -9.98 -18.97
C TYR A 32 3.35 -8.59 -19.43
N TYR A 33 2.45 -7.91 -20.12
CA TYR A 33 2.67 -6.59 -20.66
C TYR A 33 1.50 -5.69 -20.31
N LEU A 34 1.77 -4.40 -20.15
CA LEU A 34 0.75 -3.38 -20.30
C LEU A 34 0.77 -2.99 -21.78
N ALA A 35 -0.33 -3.16 -22.49
CA ALA A 35 -0.48 -2.65 -23.85
C ALA A 35 -1.27 -1.35 -23.77
N TRP A 36 -0.69 -0.23 -24.21
CA TRP A 36 -1.33 1.08 -24.11
C TRP A 36 -1.28 1.84 -25.44
N PRO A 37 -2.26 2.72 -25.69
CA PRO A 37 -2.27 3.51 -26.91
C PRO A 37 -1.17 4.58 -26.88
N ARG A 38 -0.73 5.04 -28.06
CA ARG A 38 0.22 6.16 -28.14
C ARG A 38 -0.38 7.46 -27.62
N GLU A 39 -1.68 7.63 -27.81
CA GLU A 39 -2.47 8.77 -27.39
C GLU A 39 -3.76 8.28 -26.73
N ALA A 40 -4.19 8.94 -25.65
CA ALA A 40 -5.46 8.59 -25.00
C ALA A 40 -6.64 9.20 -25.78
N TYR A 41 -7.65 8.38 -26.07
CA TYR A 41 -8.86 8.80 -26.76
C TYR A 41 -10.02 8.97 -25.78
N ASP A 42 -10.98 9.85 -26.11
CA ASP A 42 -12.08 10.24 -25.22
C ASP A 42 -12.92 9.04 -24.73
N ALA A 43 -13.17 8.05 -25.59
CA ALA A 43 -13.89 6.83 -25.20
C ALA A 43 -13.22 6.03 -24.07
N GLN A 44 -11.89 6.08 -23.95
CA GLN A 44 -11.17 5.41 -22.85
C GLN A 44 -11.23 6.24 -21.56
N LEU A 45 -11.27 7.57 -21.68
CA LEU A 45 -11.47 8.47 -20.55
C LEU A 45 -12.85 8.26 -19.93
N ASP A 46 -13.88 8.15 -20.77
CA ASP A 46 -15.25 7.88 -20.33
C ASP A 46 -15.39 6.55 -19.59
N ALA A 47 -14.62 5.52 -19.98
CA ALA A 47 -14.60 4.24 -19.29
C ALA A 47 -13.87 4.27 -17.93
N MET A 48 -13.04 5.27 -17.70
CA MET A 48 -12.23 5.43 -16.48
C MET A 48 -12.88 6.36 -15.45
N VAL A 49 -13.70 7.32 -15.91
CA VAL A 49 -14.41 8.27 -15.06
C VAL A 49 -15.81 7.74 -14.75
N ILE A 50 -16.13 7.64 -13.46
CA ILE A 50 -17.45 7.17 -13.00
C ILE A 50 -18.10 8.31 -12.23
N GLU A 51 -19.28 8.71 -12.67
CA GLU A 51 -20.15 9.62 -11.93
C GLU A 51 -21.32 8.82 -11.38
N ALA A 52 -21.54 8.91 -10.07
CA ALA A 52 -22.61 8.19 -9.39
C ALA A 52 -23.16 9.04 -8.23
N SER A 53 -24.35 8.68 -7.76
CA SER A 53 -24.89 9.19 -6.50
C SER A 53 -25.21 8.00 -5.59
N ASP A 54 -24.81 8.08 -4.33
CA ASP A 54 -25.05 7.05 -3.35
C ASP A 54 -25.25 7.67 -1.95
N ALA A 55 -26.52 7.90 -1.62
CA ALA A 55 -26.94 8.50 -0.35
C ALA A 55 -26.51 7.73 0.90
N GLY A 56 -26.14 6.46 0.78
CA GLY A 56 -25.71 5.66 1.92
C GLY A 56 -24.20 5.50 2.05
N LEU A 57 -23.39 5.98 1.09
CA LEU A 57 -21.94 6.02 1.25
C LEU A 57 -21.61 7.11 2.28
N SER A 58 -20.82 6.77 3.30
CA SER A 58 -20.51 7.68 4.40
C SER A 58 -19.12 7.41 4.97
N ALA A 59 -18.51 8.44 5.56
CA ALA A 59 -17.19 8.38 6.16
C ALA A 59 -17.13 7.52 7.44
N ASP A 60 -18.27 7.32 8.10
CA ASP A 60 -18.44 6.51 9.32
C ASP A 60 -18.83 5.05 9.03
N MET A 61 -18.90 4.65 7.75
CA MET A 61 -19.27 3.30 7.36
C MET A 61 -18.21 2.27 7.77
N GLU A 62 -18.65 1.08 8.20
CA GLU A 62 -17.76 -0.06 8.43
C GLU A 62 -16.93 -0.38 7.19
N TYR A 63 -15.65 -0.68 7.37
CA TYR A 63 -14.70 -0.73 6.26
C TYR A 63 -15.00 -1.80 5.20
N ASN A 64 -15.41 -3.01 5.60
CA ASN A 64 -15.77 -4.03 4.61
C ASN A 64 -17.03 -3.64 3.84
N THR A 65 -17.98 -3.00 4.51
CA THR A 65 -19.19 -2.44 3.89
C THR A 65 -18.81 -1.36 2.89
N LEU A 66 -17.89 -0.46 3.24
CA LEU A 66 -17.32 0.54 2.33
C LEU A 66 -16.71 -0.12 1.09
N GLY A 67 -15.83 -1.10 1.28
CA GLY A 67 -15.19 -1.82 0.17
C GLY A 67 -16.20 -2.55 -0.73
N ALA A 68 -17.21 -3.20 -0.14
CA ALA A 68 -18.26 -3.90 -0.88
C ALA A 68 -19.14 -2.93 -1.68
N ARG A 69 -19.48 -1.78 -1.09
CA ARG A 69 -20.29 -0.74 -1.73
C ARG A 69 -19.55 -0.08 -2.89
N LEU A 70 -18.28 0.29 -2.70
CA LEU A 70 -17.43 0.82 -3.77
C LEU A 70 -17.28 -0.18 -4.94
N LYS A 71 -17.21 -1.48 -4.64
CA LYS A 71 -17.21 -2.53 -5.67
C LYS A 71 -18.55 -2.61 -6.40
N ALA A 72 -19.68 -2.53 -5.69
CA ALA A 72 -21.02 -2.56 -6.28
C ALA A 72 -21.29 -1.36 -7.20
N LEU A 73 -20.76 -0.18 -6.85
CA LEU A 73 -20.80 1.02 -7.69
C LEU A 73 -19.85 0.95 -8.89
N GLY A 74 -19.02 -0.09 -9.00
CA GLY A 74 -18.02 -0.20 -10.04
C GLY A 74 -16.82 0.74 -9.86
N ALA A 75 -16.69 1.43 -8.72
CA ALA A 75 -15.63 2.40 -8.45
C ALA A 75 -14.25 1.76 -8.21
N ALA A 76 -14.19 0.46 -7.93
CA ALA A 76 -12.95 -0.28 -7.78
C ALA A 76 -12.49 -0.94 -9.08
N VAL A 77 -11.17 -0.91 -9.35
CA VAL A 77 -10.57 -1.78 -10.37
C VAL A 77 -10.58 -3.24 -9.87
N PRO A 78 -10.83 -4.22 -10.75
CA PRO A 78 -10.69 -5.64 -10.41
C PRO A 78 -9.26 -6.04 -10.01
N GLU A 79 -9.13 -7.22 -9.43
CA GLU A 79 -7.85 -7.86 -9.16
C GLU A 79 -7.06 -8.09 -10.47
N GLY A 80 -5.73 -7.99 -10.41
CA GLY A 80 -4.87 -8.00 -11.60
C GLY A 80 -5.09 -9.17 -12.56
N TRP A 81 -5.34 -10.38 -12.04
CA TRP A 81 -5.59 -11.55 -12.88
C TRP A 81 -6.93 -11.46 -13.65
N ARG A 82 -7.90 -10.69 -13.16
CA ARG A 82 -9.17 -10.42 -13.85
C ARG A 82 -9.05 -9.34 -14.93
N LEU A 83 -7.98 -8.56 -14.91
CA LEU A 83 -7.67 -7.56 -15.93
C LEU A 83 -6.97 -8.17 -17.16
N LEU A 84 -6.32 -9.32 -17.00
CA LEU A 84 -5.54 -9.98 -18.04
C LEU A 84 -6.39 -10.33 -19.28
N ASN A 85 -5.94 -9.85 -20.44
CA ASN A 85 -6.59 -10.07 -21.74
C ASN A 85 -8.06 -9.61 -21.78
N THR A 86 -8.38 -8.58 -21.00
CA THR A 86 -9.69 -7.91 -21.00
C THR A 86 -9.55 -6.47 -21.49
N ALA A 87 -10.68 -5.81 -21.73
CA ALA A 87 -10.75 -4.37 -21.99
C ALA A 87 -11.04 -3.55 -20.70
N LEU A 88 -10.92 -4.17 -19.52
CA LEU A 88 -11.20 -3.49 -18.26
C LEU A 88 -10.05 -2.53 -17.91
N PRO A 89 -10.34 -1.31 -17.45
CA PRO A 89 -9.32 -0.31 -17.22
C PRO A 89 -8.45 -0.67 -16.01
N VAL A 90 -7.16 -0.33 -16.08
CA VAL A 90 -6.21 -0.51 -14.98
C VAL A 90 -6.32 0.59 -13.91
N VAL A 91 -7.07 1.66 -14.19
CA VAL A 91 -7.36 2.77 -13.28
C VAL A 91 -8.83 3.18 -13.38
N LYS A 92 -9.40 3.67 -12.29
CA LYS A 92 -10.72 4.30 -12.24
C LYS A 92 -10.66 5.53 -11.33
N LEU A 93 -11.37 6.58 -11.73
CA LEU A 93 -11.61 7.76 -10.93
C LEU A 93 -13.12 7.95 -10.82
N SER A 94 -13.65 7.91 -9.59
CA SER A 94 -15.08 8.03 -9.36
C SER A 94 -15.42 9.26 -8.53
N PHE A 95 -16.43 10.01 -8.96
CA PHE A 95 -17.08 11.08 -8.21
C PHE A 95 -18.44 10.57 -7.78
N ILE A 96 -18.59 10.36 -6.47
CA ILE A 96 -19.80 9.78 -5.89
C ILE A 96 -20.42 10.84 -4.99
N GLU A 97 -21.54 11.41 -5.40
CA GLU A 97 -22.32 12.30 -4.54
C GLU A 97 -22.91 11.48 -3.39
N THR A 98 -22.58 11.83 -2.15
CA THR A 98 -23.06 11.10 -0.97
C THR A 98 -24.21 11.83 -0.28
N LYS A 99 -24.20 13.15 -0.29
CA LYS A 99 -25.29 14.03 0.19
C LYS A 99 -25.25 15.33 -0.63
N GLU A 100 -26.24 16.20 -0.49
CA GLU A 100 -26.36 17.48 -1.23
C GLU A 100 -25.10 18.37 -1.19
N SER A 101 -24.24 18.23 -0.17
CA SER A 101 -22.98 18.99 -0.05
C SER A 101 -21.77 18.12 0.29
N GLU A 102 -21.85 16.81 0.06
CA GLU A 102 -20.77 15.86 0.32
C GLU A 102 -20.55 14.95 -0.89
N CYS A 103 -19.29 14.67 -1.19
CA CYS A 103 -18.93 13.69 -2.20
C CYS A 103 -17.72 12.85 -1.78
N ALA A 104 -17.64 11.64 -2.30
CA ALA A 104 -16.47 10.79 -2.23
C ALA A 104 -15.74 10.83 -3.58
N VAL A 105 -14.43 11.06 -3.53
CA VAL A 105 -13.53 10.88 -4.67
C VAL A 105 -12.78 9.58 -4.49
N VAL A 106 -12.99 8.64 -5.40
CA VAL A 106 -12.39 7.30 -5.33
C VAL A 106 -11.40 7.15 -6.46
N PHE A 107 -10.11 7.08 -6.12
CA PHE A 107 -9.05 6.78 -7.08
C PHE A 107 -8.60 5.33 -6.88
N SER A 108 -8.88 4.47 -7.87
CA SER A 108 -8.59 3.05 -7.82
C SER A 108 -7.61 2.69 -8.92
N LEU A 109 -6.45 2.13 -8.58
CA LEU A 109 -5.38 1.81 -9.53
C LEU A 109 -4.88 0.38 -9.29
N SER A 110 -4.67 -0.36 -10.38
CA SER A 110 -4.21 -1.73 -10.31
C SER A 110 -2.78 -1.79 -9.81
N HIS A 111 -2.56 -2.53 -8.72
CA HIS A 111 -1.25 -2.73 -8.13
C HIS A 111 -0.27 -3.51 -9.04
N CYS A 112 -0.76 -4.05 -10.18
CA CYS A 112 0.07 -4.65 -11.22
C CYS A 112 0.83 -3.62 -12.05
N VAL A 113 0.35 -2.38 -12.14
CA VAL A 113 0.98 -1.33 -13.00
C VAL A 113 1.69 -0.25 -12.20
N ALA A 114 1.41 -0.12 -10.89
CA ALA A 114 1.92 0.95 -10.05
C ALA A 114 2.12 0.49 -8.60
N ASP A 115 3.06 1.14 -7.91
CA ASP A 115 3.19 1.10 -6.45
C ASP A 115 2.51 2.30 -5.78
N GLY A 116 2.58 2.37 -4.45
CA GLY A 116 2.00 3.48 -3.68
C GLY A 116 2.59 4.85 -4.05
N TYR A 117 3.87 4.93 -4.43
CA TYR A 117 4.46 6.21 -4.85
C TYR A 117 3.78 6.71 -6.13
N VAL A 118 3.65 5.86 -7.15
CA VAL A 118 3.01 6.24 -8.42
C VAL A 118 1.52 6.53 -8.22
N TYR A 119 0.86 5.76 -7.36
CA TYR A 119 -0.53 6.02 -6.99
C TYR A 119 -0.72 7.47 -6.50
N TYR A 120 0.09 7.92 -5.53
CA TYR A 120 -0.03 9.27 -4.99
C TYR A 120 0.45 10.34 -5.96
N GLN A 121 1.49 10.09 -6.75
CA GLN A 121 1.88 11.03 -7.81
C GLN A 121 0.72 11.34 -8.75
N LEU A 122 -0.01 10.30 -9.20
CA LEU A 122 -1.16 10.46 -10.07
C LEU A 122 -2.34 11.12 -9.36
N LEU A 123 -2.61 10.75 -8.10
CA LEU A 123 -3.66 11.35 -7.30
C LEU A 123 -3.40 12.86 -7.07
N ASN A 124 -2.15 13.24 -6.79
CA ASN A 124 -1.78 14.64 -6.56
C ASN A 124 -1.89 15.46 -7.85
N MET A 125 -1.66 14.86 -9.03
CA MET A 125 -1.89 15.52 -10.32
C MET A 125 -3.37 15.84 -10.61
N LEU A 126 -4.32 15.26 -9.86
CA LEU A 126 -5.75 15.55 -10.02
C LEU A 126 -6.18 16.84 -9.30
N GLN A 127 -5.34 17.41 -8.43
CA GLN A 127 -5.65 18.63 -7.68
C GLN A 127 -5.82 19.85 -8.61
N SER A 128 -6.67 20.79 -8.20
CA SER A 128 -6.82 22.09 -8.88
C SER A 128 -5.48 22.83 -8.91
N GLY A 129 -5.04 23.21 -10.12
CA GLY A 129 -3.78 23.92 -10.33
C GLY A 129 -2.51 23.07 -10.23
N ALA A 130 -2.61 21.76 -10.04
CA ALA A 130 -1.44 20.89 -9.99
C ALA A 130 -0.69 20.85 -11.33
N ASP A 131 0.64 20.73 -11.23
CA ASP A 131 1.47 20.39 -12.37
C ASP A 131 1.25 18.93 -12.77
N VAL A 132 1.05 18.70 -14.06
CA VAL A 132 0.82 17.37 -14.59
C VAL A 132 2.05 16.96 -15.37
N LYS A 133 2.75 15.94 -14.86
CA LYS A 133 3.95 15.40 -15.48
C LYS A 133 3.69 14.02 -16.08
N ALA A 134 4.41 13.73 -17.15
CA ALA A 134 4.47 12.38 -17.70
C ALA A 134 5.38 11.52 -16.82
N LEU A 135 4.93 10.31 -16.51
CA LEU A 135 5.73 9.27 -15.86
C LEU A 135 6.13 8.23 -16.91
N ASP A 136 7.36 7.71 -16.84
CA ASP A 136 7.89 6.73 -17.78
C ASP A 136 7.42 5.30 -17.41
N PRO A 137 6.55 4.66 -18.20
CA PRO A 137 6.07 3.31 -17.92
C PRO A 137 7.06 2.21 -18.35
N ARG A 138 8.15 2.55 -19.05
CA ARG A 138 9.07 1.57 -19.63
C ARG A 138 9.84 0.84 -18.53
N ARG A 139 9.80 -0.49 -18.60
CA ARG A 139 10.50 -1.39 -17.68
C ARG A 139 11.93 -1.62 -18.16
N ASP A 140 12.87 -1.53 -17.25
CA ASP A 140 14.28 -1.86 -17.49
C ASP A 140 14.68 -3.00 -16.55
N PRO A 141 15.00 -4.20 -17.08
CA PRO A 141 15.44 -5.33 -16.29
C PRO A 141 16.65 -5.02 -15.39
N LYS A 142 17.54 -4.13 -15.81
CA LYS A 142 18.72 -3.75 -14.99
C LYS A 142 18.31 -3.02 -13.71
N LYS A 143 17.27 -2.19 -13.79
CA LYS A 143 16.68 -1.51 -12.62
C LYS A 143 16.03 -2.53 -11.69
N GLU A 144 15.34 -3.53 -12.24
CA GLU A 144 14.77 -4.63 -11.44
C GLU A 144 15.86 -5.41 -10.69
N ASP A 145 16.95 -5.78 -11.37
CA ASP A 145 18.09 -6.45 -10.73
C ASP A 145 18.73 -5.58 -9.66
N SER A 146 18.87 -4.26 -9.89
CA SER A 146 19.37 -3.34 -8.87
C SER A 146 18.46 -3.29 -7.64
N MET A 147 17.14 -3.27 -7.83
CA MET A 147 16.20 -3.31 -6.73
C MET A 147 16.29 -4.63 -5.94
N HIS A 148 16.53 -5.75 -6.63
CA HIS A 148 16.74 -7.03 -5.96
C HIS A 148 18.04 -7.05 -5.14
N ARG A 149 19.14 -6.51 -5.66
CA ARG A 149 20.38 -6.34 -4.89
C ARG A 149 20.17 -5.45 -3.67
N ALA A 150 19.40 -4.38 -3.80
CA ALA A 150 19.10 -3.45 -2.72
C ALA A 150 18.30 -4.08 -1.56
N CYS A 151 17.53 -5.16 -1.79
CA CYS A 151 16.71 -5.81 -0.76
C CYS A 151 17.04 -7.29 -0.62
N SER A 152 18.33 -7.61 -0.59
CA SER A 152 18.88 -8.97 -0.45
C SER A 152 18.45 -9.91 -1.56
N ALA A 153 19.20 -9.93 -2.67
CA ALA A 153 18.91 -10.77 -3.83
C ALA A 153 18.77 -12.27 -3.47
N GLU A 154 19.46 -12.71 -2.42
CA GLU A 154 19.41 -14.08 -1.88
C GLU A 154 18.02 -14.48 -1.36
N LEU A 155 17.19 -13.52 -0.92
CA LEU A 155 15.82 -13.78 -0.50
C LEU A 155 14.87 -13.98 -1.69
N ARG A 156 15.28 -13.66 -2.94
CA ARG A 156 14.39 -13.75 -4.11
C ARG A 156 13.90 -15.18 -4.39
N PRO A 157 14.76 -16.21 -4.48
CA PRO A 157 14.31 -17.59 -4.69
C PRO A 157 13.41 -18.06 -3.55
N TRP A 158 13.74 -17.69 -2.32
CA TRP A 158 12.96 -18.03 -1.13
C TRP A 158 11.55 -17.39 -1.15
N ARG A 159 11.44 -16.09 -1.48
CA ARG A 159 10.16 -15.37 -1.60
C ARG A 159 9.20 -15.98 -2.61
N ASN A 160 9.75 -16.53 -3.69
CA ASN A 160 8.99 -17.19 -4.75
C ASN A 160 8.93 -18.71 -4.57
N GLY A 161 9.48 -19.23 -3.46
CA GLY A 161 9.60 -20.65 -3.19
C GLY A 161 8.31 -21.26 -2.67
N LEU A 162 8.25 -22.60 -2.74
CA LEU A 162 7.09 -23.37 -2.31
C LEU A 162 6.73 -23.14 -0.84
N GLY A 163 7.73 -22.93 0.04
CA GLY A 163 7.50 -22.66 1.46
C GLY A 163 6.64 -21.41 1.71
N ILE A 164 6.95 -20.29 1.04
CA ILE A 164 6.16 -19.06 1.13
C ILE A 164 4.77 -19.25 0.53
N LEU A 165 4.67 -19.90 -0.63
CA LEU A 165 3.39 -20.18 -1.27
C LEU A 165 2.48 -21.03 -0.37
N MET A 166 3.04 -22.05 0.28
CA MET A 166 2.30 -22.91 1.21
C MET A 166 1.92 -22.18 2.50
N ASN A 167 2.82 -21.37 3.07
CA ASN A 167 2.53 -20.56 4.26
C ASN A 167 1.37 -19.57 3.99
N VAL A 168 1.49 -18.77 2.93
CA VAL A 168 0.46 -17.81 2.48
C VAL A 168 -0.84 -18.52 2.06
N GLY A 169 -0.73 -19.65 1.37
CA GLY A 169 -1.87 -20.45 0.92
C GLY A 169 -2.65 -21.06 2.08
N ALA A 170 -1.96 -21.62 3.08
CA ALA A 170 -2.56 -22.16 4.29
C ALA A 170 -3.31 -21.07 5.07
N GLU A 171 -2.71 -19.88 5.20
CA GLU A 171 -3.37 -18.73 5.84
C GLU A 171 -4.60 -18.22 5.07
N LYS A 172 -4.63 -18.40 3.75
CA LYS A 172 -5.80 -18.02 2.94
C LYS A 172 -6.95 -19.03 3.06
N LEU A 173 -6.63 -20.32 3.14
CA LEU A 173 -7.62 -21.41 3.17
C LEU A 173 -8.13 -21.73 4.57
N CYS A 174 -7.24 -21.73 5.56
CA CYS A 174 -7.51 -22.15 6.94
C CYS A 174 -7.34 -21.01 7.95
N GLY A 175 -6.79 -19.88 7.53
CA GLY A 175 -6.58 -18.73 8.41
C GLY A 175 -7.88 -18.02 8.76
N ARG A 176 -7.81 -17.20 9.81
CA ARG A 176 -8.95 -16.43 10.28
C ARG A 176 -9.28 -15.28 9.34
N ARG A 177 -10.53 -14.81 9.42
CA ARG A 177 -10.97 -13.59 8.75
C ARG A 177 -10.13 -12.41 9.25
N THR A 178 -9.60 -11.63 8.32
CA THR A 178 -8.90 -10.38 8.62
C THR A 178 -9.85 -9.39 9.26
N ARG A 179 -9.49 -8.91 10.45
CA ARG A 179 -10.13 -7.79 11.13
C ARG A 179 -9.36 -6.52 10.82
N MET A 180 -10.07 -5.41 10.65
CA MET A 180 -9.45 -4.13 10.29
C MET A 180 -9.63 -3.13 11.43
N LYS A 181 -8.54 -2.50 11.86
CA LYS A 181 -8.52 -1.57 13.01
C LYS A 181 -7.69 -0.34 12.66
N TRP A 182 -8.14 0.83 13.09
CA TRP A 182 -7.64 2.11 12.57
C TRP A 182 -7.34 3.06 13.71
N TYR A 183 -6.08 3.33 14.00
CA TYR A 183 -5.74 4.15 15.16
C TYR A 183 -5.04 5.43 14.75
N LYS A 184 -5.38 6.53 15.44
CA LYS A 184 -4.57 7.74 15.40
C LYS A 184 -3.23 7.46 16.09
N VAL A 185 -2.16 7.94 15.48
CA VAL A 185 -0.83 7.89 16.08
C VAL A 185 -0.71 9.03 17.09
N ASP A 186 -0.31 8.71 18.32
CA ASP A 186 -0.12 9.70 19.37
C ASP A 186 1.25 10.39 19.21
N PRO A 187 1.29 11.71 18.94
CA PRO A 187 2.55 12.43 18.74
C PRO A 187 3.43 12.44 19.99
N GLU A 188 2.84 12.44 21.19
CA GLU A 188 3.56 12.46 22.46
C GLU A 188 4.22 11.10 22.72
N ARG A 189 3.48 10.00 22.49
CA ARG A 189 4.04 8.64 22.61
C ARG A 189 5.14 8.38 21.58
N ILE A 190 4.98 8.87 20.35
CA ILE A 190 6.04 8.81 19.34
C ILE A 190 7.28 9.60 19.79
N ARG A 191 7.11 10.79 20.36
CA ARG A 191 8.25 11.58 20.86
C ARG A 191 8.97 10.85 21.99
N ALA A 192 8.23 10.28 22.93
CA ALA A 192 8.80 9.47 24.01
C ALA A 192 9.54 8.24 23.49
N ALA A 193 8.98 7.53 22.50
CA ALA A 193 9.62 6.37 21.88
C ALA A 193 10.89 6.74 21.11
N LYS A 194 10.92 7.90 20.43
CA LYS A 194 12.14 8.44 19.80
C LYS A 194 13.21 8.73 20.85
N GLN A 195 12.85 9.42 21.93
CA GLN A 195 13.80 9.74 23.00
C GLN A 195 14.37 8.47 23.64
N LYS A 196 13.52 7.48 23.95
CA LYS A 196 13.95 6.18 24.49
C LYS A 196 14.92 5.46 23.58
N ALA A 197 14.74 5.54 22.26
CA ALA A 197 15.69 4.95 21.31
C ALA A 197 17.04 5.68 21.31
N VAL A 198 17.01 7.01 21.43
CA VAL A 198 18.22 7.85 21.55
C VAL A 198 18.97 7.57 22.84
N ASP A 199 18.27 7.51 23.97
CA ASP A 199 18.86 7.14 25.27
C ASP A 199 19.45 5.72 25.24
N GLY A 200 18.91 4.86 24.38
CA GLY A 200 19.43 3.52 24.08
C GLY A 200 20.59 3.48 23.08
N GLY A 201 21.13 4.63 22.67
CA GLY A 201 22.31 4.75 21.81
C GLY A 201 22.04 4.89 20.31
N ALA A 202 20.79 5.07 19.87
CA ALA A 202 20.50 5.41 18.48
C ALA A 202 20.74 6.92 18.22
N GLU A 203 21.35 7.29 17.10
CA GLU A 203 21.48 8.72 16.74
C GLU A 203 20.11 9.32 16.37
N PHE A 204 19.31 8.54 15.66
CA PHE A 204 17.97 8.91 15.20
C PHE A 204 17.11 7.67 15.11
N VAL A 205 15.78 7.80 15.20
CA VAL A 205 14.82 6.82 14.69
C VAL A 205 13.60 7.56 14.12
N SER A 206 13.08 7.09 13.01
CA SER A 206 11.88 7.66 12.42
C SER A 206 10.60 7.15 13.08
N THR A 207 9.50 7.87 12.88
CA THR A 207 8.16 7.39 13.26
C THR A 207 7.85 6.06 12.57
N ASN A 208 8.29 5.87 11.32
CA ASN A 208 8.12 4.62 10.59
C ASN A 208 8.83 3.44 11.28
N ASP A 209 10.06 3.63 11.74
CA ASP A 209 10.83 2.59 12.44
C ASP A 209 10.14 2.16 13.74
N ILE A 210 9.56 3.13 14.47
CA ILE A 210 8.79 2.87 15.70
C ILE A 210 7.53 2.06 15.42
N LEU A 211 6.72 2.51 14.45
CA LEU A 211 5.45 1.85 14.10
C LEU A 211 5.69 0.45 13.52
N ALA A 212 6.74 0.28 12.71
CA ALA A 212 7.14 -0.99 12.13
C ALA A 212 7.57 -2.01 13.19
N ALA A 213 8.50 -1.62 14.08
CA ALA A 213 8.96 -2.47 15.18
C ALA A 213 7.82 -2.81 16.16
N PHE A 214 6.97 -1.83 16.48
CA PHE A 214 5.77 -2.08 17.29
C PHE A 214 4.85 -3.10 16.63
N TRP A 215 4.56 -2.95 15.32
CA TRP A 215 3.67 -3.86 14.61
C TRP A 215 4.19 -5.29 14.58
N SER A 216 5.49 -5.48 14.42
CA SER A 216 6.12 -6.80 14.47
C SER A 216 5.82 -7.52 15.80
N ARG A 217 6.01 -6.83 16.93
CA ARG A 217 5.72 -7.37 18.27
C ARG A 217 4.22 -7.56 18.52
N ALA A 218 3.41 -6.58 18.14
CA ALA A 218 1.95 -6.63 18.33
C ALA A 218 1.33 -7.80 17.55
N SER A 219 1.75 -8.03 16.31
CA SER A 219 1.30 -9.16 15.49
C SER A 219 1.94 -10.50 15.84
N ASN A 220 2.85 -10.52 16.82
CA ASN A 220 3.66 -11.69 17.18
C ASN A 220 4.39 -12.29 15.96
N ALA A 221 4.78 -11.43 15.01
CA ALA A 221 5.52 -11.84 13.83
C ALA A 221 6.93 -12.27 14.23
N ASN A 222 7.47 -13.23 13.48
CA ASN A 222 8.90 -13.55 13.55
C ASN A 222 9.69 -13.13 12.30
N ALA A 223 8.99 -12.54 11.32
CA ALA A 223 9.59 -11.89 10.18
C ALA A 223 8.79 -10.63 9.85
N LEU A 224 9.43 -9.47 9.96
CA LEU A 224 8.85 -8.20 9.54
C LEU A 224 9.30 -7.89 8.11
N SER A 225 8.35 -7.73 7.22
CA SER A 225 8.53 -7.22 5.86
C SER A 225 8.12 -5.75 5.83
N MET A 226 8.94 -4.87 5.25
CA MET A 226 8.59 -3.45 5.12
C MET A 226 8.64 -3.02 3.66
N ALA A 227 7.52 -2.53 3.12
CA ALA A 227 7.53 -1.98 1.77
C ALA A 227 8.33 -0.67 1.71
N MET A 228 9.30 -0.62 0.81
CA MET A 228 10.22 0.50 0.65
C MET A 228 10.21 1.01 -0.78
N ASN A 229 10.03 2.31 -0.95
CA ASN A 229 10.27 2.99 -2.23
C ASN A 229 11.78 3.00 -2.52
N LEU A 230 12.18 2.42 -3.65
CA LEU A 230 13.59 2.31 -4.05
C LEU A 230 14.05 3.40 -5.01
N ARG A 231 13.17 4.35 -5.36
CA ARG A 231 13.56 5.57 -6.09
C ARG A 231 14.57 6.36 -5.27
N GLY A 232 15.68 6.72 -5.91
CA GLY A 232 16.83 7.35 -5.26
C GLY A 232 17.64 6.42 -4.35
N ARG A 233 17.32 5.12 -4.27
CA ARG A 233 18.01 4.13 -3.42
C ARG A 233 18.58 2.93 -4.16
N ALA A 234 18.19 2.74 -5.41
CA ALA A 234 18.71 1.71 -6.31
C ALA A 234 19.16 2.35 -7.63
N ASP A 235 20.21 1.78 -8.23
CA ASP A 235 20.84 2.33 -9.43
C ASP A 235 19.84 2.49 -10.57
N GLY A 236 19.76 3.72 -11.10
CA GLY A 236 18.87 4.06 -12.23
C GLY A 236 17.38 4.08 -11.89
N VAL A 237 16.99 3.89 -10.63
CA VAL A 237 15.60 3.99 -10.16
C VAL A 237 15.34 5.41 -9.68
N VAL A 238 14.58 6.18 -10.46
CA VAL A 238 14.36 7.62 -10.28
C VAL A 238 12.87 7.97 -10.17
N ASP A 239 12.58 9.23 -9.84
CA ASP A 239 11.26 9.72 -9.40
C ASP A 239 10.18 9.79 -10.48
N ASP A 240 10.55 9.79 -11.76
CA ASP A 240 9.64 9.86 -12.90
C ASP A 240 9.21 8.48 -13.43
N LEU A 241 9.71 7.38 -12.88
CA LEU A 241 9.35 6.03 -13.33
C LEU A 241 7.96 5.62 -12.82
N ALA A 242 7.04 5.33 -13.73
CA ALA A 242 5.76 4.69 -13.43
C ALA A 242 5.94 3.18 -13.30
N GLY A 243 5.53 2.58 -12.19
CA GLY A 243 5.67 1.14 -11.95
C GLY A 243 5.82 0.72 -10.52
N MET A 244 6.09 -0.59 -10.38
CA MET A 244 6.47 -1.21 -9.12
C MET A 244 7.97 -1.02 -8.88
N TYR A 245 8.34 0.10 -8.26
CA TYR A 245 9.71 0.35 -7.81
C TYR A 245 9.78 0.37 -6.28
N SER A 246 9.01 -0.54 -5.68
CA SER A 246 9.11 -0.89 -4.28
C SER A 246 9.51 -2.36 -4.13
N LYS A 247 10.30 -2.64 -3.10
CA LYS A 247 10.58 -4.00 -2.64
C LYS A 247 10.48 -4.02 -1.13
N ASN A 248 10.47 -5.23 -0.58
CA ASN A 248 10.29 -5.45 0.85
C ASN A 248 11.55 -6.11 1.41
N PRO A 249 12.48 -5.35 2.02
CA PRO A 249 13.44 -5.94 2.93
C PRO A 249 12.74 -6.66 4.09
N PHE A 250 13.45 -7.61 4.67
CA PHE A 250 12.99 -8.42 5.80
C PHE A 250 13.91 -8.26 7.01
N TRP A 251 13.31 -8.25 8.20
CA TRP A 251 13.99 -8.34 9.49
C TRP A 251 13.51 -9.60 10.19
N ALA A 252 14.44 -10.40 10.69
CA ALA A 252 14.11 -11.42 11.67
C ALA A 252 13.63 -10.73 12.95
N ASP A 253 12.59 -11.26 13.56
CA ASP A 253 12.11 -10.80 14.86
C ASP A 253 11.89 -12.02 15.77
N ASP A 254 12.56 -12.07 16.91
CA ASP A 254 12.31 -13.06 17.95
C ASP A 254 11.44 -12.47 19.08
N GLY A 255 10.80 -11.33 18.83
CA GLY A 255 10.10 -10.50 19.78
C GLY A 255 10.94 -9.33 20.29
N SER A 256 12.22 -9.25 19.91
CA SER A 256 13.14 -8.21 20.37
C SER A 256 13.40 -7.08 19.37
N LEU A 257 12.83 -7.10 18.16
CA LEU A 257 13.10 -6.09 17.13
C LEU A 257 12.78 -4.67 17.63
N LYS A 258 13.82 -3.83 17.67
CA LYS A 258 13.75 -2.43 18.13
C LYS A 258 13.73 -1.46 16.94
N PRO A 259 13.17 -0.25 17.11
CA PRO A 259 13.21 0.79 16.09
C PRO A 259 14.65 1.12 15.64
N ALA A 260 15.61 1.09 16.57
CA ALA A 260 17.01 1.33 16.29
C ALA A 260 17.64 0.26 15.39
N ASP A 261 17.18 -0.99 15.46
CA ASP A 261 17.72 -2.08 14.64
C ASP A 261 17.31 -1.89 13.17
N ILE A 262 16.04 -1.52 12.95
CA ILE A 262 15.52 -1.16 11.63
C ILE A 262 16.33 0.02 11.07
N ARG A 263 16.46 1.09 11.86
CA ARG A 263 17.18 2.30 11.46
C ARG A 263 18.63 2.02 11.07
N ARG A 264 19.40 1.33 11.93
CA ARG A 264 20.79 0.98 11.64
C ARG A 264 20.92 0.14 10.37
N SER A 265 20.00 -0.81 10.16
CA SER A 265 19.97 -1.61 8.92
C SER A 265 19.71 -0.77 7.67
N LEU A 266 18.90 0.29 7.77
CA LEU A 266 18.67 1.20 6.65
C LEU A 266 19.85 2.13 6.37
N GLU A 267 20.52 2.62 7.43
CA GLU A 267 21.68 3.51 7.33
C GLU A 267 22.95 2.81 6.88
N ALA A 268 23.07 1.51 7.17
CA ALA A 268 24.15 0.66 6.63
C ALA A 268 24.14 0.60 5.09
N GLY A 269 23.03 0.99 4.45
CA GLY A 269 22.86 0.96 3.00
C GLY A 269 22.39 -0.39 2.48
N ALA A 270 22.49 -0.58 1.16
CA ALA A 270 22.12 -1.84 0.53
C ALA A 270 23.13 -2.95 0.86
N PRO A 271 22.68 -4.21 1.08
CA PRO A 271 21.29 -4.65 1.08
C PRO A 271 20.54 -4.22 2.36
N PHE A 272 19.32 -3.72 2.19
CA PHE A 272 18.43 -3.36 3.30
C PHE A 272 17.82 -4.61 3.93
N GLY A 273 17.60 -4.56 5.25
CA GLY A 273 17.11 -5.69 6.04
C GLY A 273 18.25 -6.56 6.57
N CYS A 274 17.91 -7.47 7.47
CA CYS A 274 18.91 -8.32 8.15
C CYS A 274 18.36 -9.70 8.51
N MET A 275 17.59 -10.31 7.60
CA MET A 275 17.06 -11.65 7.79
C MET A 275 17.88 -12.68 7.00
N PRO A 276 18.40 -13.75 7.63
CA PRO A 276 18.97 -14.87 6.89
C PRO A 276 17.89 -15.58 6.07
N VAL A 277 18.28 -16.31 5.02
CA VAL A 277 17.32 -17.09 4.20
C VAL A 277 16.77 -18.25 5.04
N PRO A 278 15.47 -18.28 5.37
CA PRO A 278 14.89 -19.33 6.19
C PRO A 278 14.85 -20.68 5.46
N GLY A 279 14.94 -21.76 6.22
CA GLY A 279 14.72 -23.12 5.71
C GLY A 279 13.27 -23.36 5.28
N PHE A 280 12.99 -24.46 4.56
CA PHE A 280 11.62 -24.78 4.11
C PHE A 280 10.62 -24.88 5.26
N PHE A 281 10.94 -25.66 6.30
CA PHE A 281 10.04 -25.84 7.45
C PHE A 281 9.94 -24.57 8.31
N GLU A 282 11.03 -23.84 8.47
CA GLU A 282 11.02 -22.54 9.14
C GLU A 282 10.06 -21.58 8.43
N THR A 283 10.14 -21.51 7.10
CA THR A 283 9.24 -20.71 6.25
C THR A 283 7.78 -21.12 6.42
N LEU A 284 7.51 -22.43 6.46
CA LEU A 284 6.15 -22.95 6.56
C LEU A 284 5.45 -22.49 7.85
N PHE A 285 6.19 -22.41 8.96
CA PHE A 285 5.68 -21.98 10.27
C PHE A 285 5.96 -20.51 10.60
N MET A 286 6.53 -19.76 9.66
CA MET A 286 6.89 -18.38 9.85
C MET A 286 5.63 -17.51 9.97
N ARG A 287 5.69 -16.54 10.87
CA ARG A 287 4.68 -15.51 11.08
C ARG A 287 5.16 -14.21 10.47
N ILE A 288 4.79 -14.00 9.22
CA ILE A 288 5.12 -12.76 8.51
C ILE A 288 4.16 -11.66 8.94
N ALA A 289 4.70 -10.47 9.18
CA ALA A 289 3.96 -9.22 9.18
C ALA A 289 4.49 -8.30 8.07
N LEU A 290 3.60 -7.53 7.47
CA LEU A 290 3.93 -6.49 6.50
C LEU A 290 3.66 -5.11 7.11
N THR A 291 4.55 -4.16 6.87
CA THR A 291 4.25 -2.74 7.11
C THR A 291 4.53 -1.93 5.87
N THR A 292 3.66 -0.99 5.56
CA THR A 292 3.77 -0.09 4.42
C THR A 292 3.52 1.34 4.87
N ASN A 293 4.19 2.31 4.23
CA ASN A 293 4.07 3.72 4.60
C ASN A 293 3.69 4.58 3.40
N TRP A 294 2.48 5.12 3.44
CA TRP A 294 1.89 5.99 2.43
C TRP A 294 1.87 7.45 2.89
N SER A 295 2.11 7.68 4.18
CA SER A 295 2.02 9.02 4.80
C SER A 295 3.00 10.04 4.23
N SER A 296 4.12 9.58 3.65
CA SER A 296 5.12 10.44 3.02
C SER A 296 4.77 10.87 1.60
N PHE A 297 3.82 10.19 0.95
CA PHE A 297 3.36 10.52 -0.42
C PHE A 297 2.07 11.35 -0.42
N PHE A 298 1.41 11.44 0.74
CA PHE A 298 0.15 12.13 0.90
C PHE A 298 0.32 13.64 0.71
N GLU A 299 -0.51 14.19 -0.17
CA GLU A 299 -0.84 15.61 -0.23
C GLU A 299 -2.35 15.75 -0.07
N GLU A 300 -2.77 16.89 0.47
CA GLU A 300 -4.18 17.22 0.59
C GLU A 300 -4.80 17.41 -0.80
N LEU A 301 -5.81 16.61 -1.14
CA LEU A 301 -6.54 16.72 -2.40
C LEU A 301 -7.39 18.00 -2.41
N ARG A 302 -6.94 18.99 -3.19
CA ARG A 302 -7.64 20.27 -3.37
C ARG A 302 -8.44 20.24 -4.66
N ILE A 303 -9.75 20.38 -4.53
CA ILE A 303 -10.68 20.53 -5.66
C ILE A 303 -11.43 21.84 -5.42
N ASP A 304 -11.57 22.67 -6.46
CA ASP A 304 -12.21 23.98 -6.34
C ASP A 304 -13.61 23.87 -5.73
N GLY A 305 -13.83 24.61 -4.63
CA GLY A 305 -15.08 24.60 -3.88
C GLY A 305 -15.25 23.43 -2.91
N CYS A 306 -14.22 22.59 -2.70
CA CYS A 306 -14.26 21.46 -1.78
C CYS A 306 -13.13 21.50 -0.75
N GLU A 307 -13.41 20.95 0.43
CA GLU A 307 -12.43 20.68 1.48
C GLU A 307 -12.31 19.16 1.68
N GLN A 308 -11.09 18.64 1.78
CA GLN A 308 -10.88 17.22 2.05
C GLN A 308 -11.12 16.92 3.54
N VAL A 309 -12.24 16.27 3.85
CA VAL A 309 -12.62 15.93 5.23
C VAL A 309 -11.89 14.68 5.75
N LEU A 310 -11.68 13.68 4.88
CA LEU A 310 -11.08 12.40 5.25
C LEU A 310 -10.47 11.71 4.03
N HIS A 311 -9.27 11.15 4.21
CA HIS A 311 -8.65 10.22 3.27
C HIS A 311 -8.55 8.82 3.89
N VAL A 312 -9.02 7.82 3.15
CA VAL A 312 -9.15 6.43 3.61
C VAL A 312 -8.47 5.52 2.59
N PRO A 313 -7.36 4.83 2.93
CA PRO A 313 -6.84 3.78 2.06
C PRO A 313 -7.85 2.63 2.01
N VAL A 314 -8.36 2.31 0.82
CA VAL A 314 -9.29 1.19 0.62
C VAL A 314 -8.56 0.03 -0.05
N PHE A 315 -8.69 -1.16 0.52
CA PHE A 315 -8.02 -2.38 0.10
C PHE A 315 -9.06 -3.48 -0.10
N SER A 316 -9.21 -3.94 -1.35
CA SER A 316 -10.23 -4.93 -1.74
C SER A 316 -9.80 -6.38 -1.55
N MET A 317 -8.54 -6.63 -1.16
CA MET A 317 -8.02 -7.99 -1.02
C MET A 317 -8.06 -8.48 0.43
N ILE A 318 -8.40 -9.77 0.58
CA ILE A 318 -8.08 -10.54 1.79
C ILE A 318 -6.56 -10.53 1.92
N ALA A 319 -6.02 -9.77 2.87
CA ALA A 319 -4.60 -9.83 3.17
C ALA A 319 -4.28 -11.23 3.69
N PRO A 320 -3.35 -11.98 3.07
CA PRO A 320 -3.01 -13.31 3.55
C PRO A 320 -2.19 -13.28 4.84
N ILE A 321 -1.57 -12.15 5.15
CA ILE A 321 -0.68 -11.91 6.29
C ILE A 321 -1.16 -10.71 7.10
N ASP A 322 -0.70 -10.61 8.34
CA ASP A 322 -0.88 -9.41 9.16
C ASP A 322 -0.22 -8.21 8.47
N ALA A 323 -0.95 -7.11 8.28
CA ALA A 323 -0.42 -5.91 7.63
C ALA A 323 -0.71 -4.63 8.41
N SER A 324 0.18 -3.64 8.30
CA SER A 324 -0.07 -2.27 8.74
C SER A 324 0.18 -1.28 7.59
N ILE A 325 -0.69 -0.29 7.47
CA ILE A 325 -0.61 0.79 6.47
C ILE A 325 -0.58 2.10 7.23
N ILE A 326 0.58 2.77 7.22
CA ILE A 326 0.78 4.08 7.85
C ILE A 326 0.38 5.15 6.84
N PHE A 327 -0.62 5.97 7.15
CA PHE A 327 -1.16 6.96 6.22
C PHE A 327 -1.59 8.25 6.94
N ARG A 328 -1.93 9.28 6.16
CA ARG A 328 -2.49 10.53 6.69
C ARG A 328 -3.99 10.58 6.37
N PRO A 329 -4.88 10.54 7.38
CA PRO A 329 -6.31 10.72 7.15
C PRO A 329 -6.65 12.18 6.83
N ARG A 330 -5.86 13.12 7.35
CA ARG A 330 -6.00 14.58 7.21
C ARG A 330 -4.62 15.24 7.18
N PRO A 331 -4.52 16.51 6.74
CA PRO A 331 -3.30 17.29 6.92
C PRO A 331 -2.84 17.26 8.38
N ARG A 332 -1.54 17.03 8.60
CA ARG A 332 -0.88 16.99 9.92
C ARG A 332 -1.30 15.85 10.87
N GLU A 333 -2.30 15.05 10.50
CA GLU A 333 -2.70 13.85 11.26
C GLU A 333 -1.97 12.62 10.69
N LEU A 334 -1.65 11.66 11.56
CA LEU A 334 -1.06 10.37 11.18
C LEU A 334 -1.89 9.25 11.79
N ALA A 335 -2.20 8.23 11.00
CA ALA A 335 -2.94 7.06 11.43
C ALA A 335 -2.30 5.77 10.91
N VAL A 336 -2.71 4.65 11.48
CA VAL A 336 -2.34 3.31 11.00
C VAL A 336 -3.58 2.46 10.85
N LEU A 337 -3.74 1.87 9.66
CA LEU A 337 -4.71 0.82 9.37
C LEU A 337 -4.02 -0.54 9.57
N TYR A 338 -4.52 -1.32 10.53
CA TYR A 338 -4.08 -2.67 10.84
C TYR A 338 -5.03 -3.69 10.25
N LEU A 339 -4.48 -4.68 9.57
CA LEU A 339 -5.14 -5.86 9.05
C LEU A 339 -4.68 -7.04 9.90
N CYS A 340 -5.47 -7.36 10.93
CA CYS A 340 -5.17 -8.37 11.94
C CYS A 340 -5.82 -9.71 11.59
N LYS A 341 -5.04 -10.78 11.48
CA LYS A 341 -5.51 -12.16 11.35
C LYS A 341 -5.29 -12.96 12.62
N ARG A 342 -4.22 -12.66 13.37
CA ARG A 342 -3.82 -13.46 14.53
C ARG A 342 -4.53 -13.02 15.80
N PRO A 343 -5.02 -13.95 16.64
CA PRO A 343 -5.61 -13.62 17.94
C PRO A 343 -4.65 -12.85 18.85
N GLY A 344 -5.19 -11.96 19.67
CA GLY A 344 -4.44 -11.18 20.65
C GLY A 344 -3.64 -10.01 20.06
N SER A 345 -3.50 -9.93 18.73
CA SER A 345 -2.85 -8.77 18.09
C SER A 345 -3.63 -7.49 18.40
N GLU A 346 -4.96 -7.57 18.41
CA GLU A 346 -5.85 -6.44 18.70
C GLU A 346 -5.67 -5.90 20.12
N ASP A 347 -5.62 -6.79 21.11
CA ASP A 347 -5.43 -6.42 22.52
C ASP A 347 -4.09 -5.70 22.73
N LYS A 348 -3.06 -6.11 21.99
CA LYS A 348 -1.73 -5.49 22.02
C LYS A 348 -1.67 -4.13 21.33
N LEU A 349 -2.59 -3.82 20.40
CA LEU A 349 -2.62 -2.51 19.74
C LEU A 349 -2.95 -1.37 20.72
N LEU A 350 -3.69 -1.68 21.78
CA LEU A 350 -4.09 -0.73 22.81
C LEU A 350 -3.27 -0.85 24.11
N ALA A 351 -2.18 -1.63 24.09
CA ALA A 351 -1.27 -1.72 25.22
C ALA A 351 -0.74 -0.32 25.60
N ASP A 352 -0.45 -0.11 26.89
CA ASP A 352 -0.01 1.18 27.42
C ASP A 352 1.28 1.70 26.76
N ASP A 353 2.12 0.79 26.26
CA ASP A 353 3.36 1.11 25.55
C ASP A 353 3.19 1.28 24.02
N GLY A 354 1.96 1.13 23.51
CA GLY A 354 1.63 1.28 22.10
C GLY A 354 1.67 2.73 21.62
N PRO A 355 1.96 3.00 20.34
CA PRO A 355 2.10 4.35 19.78
C PRO A 355 0.75 5.02 19.46
N HIS A 356 -0.36 4.46 19.94
CA HIS A 356 -1.71 4.85 19.60
C HIS A 356 -2.41 5.54 20.77
N LYS A 357 -3.37 6.40 20.47
CA LYS A 357 -4.21 7.06 21.47
C LYS A 357 -5.63 6.52 21.47
N GLU A 358 -6.28 6.63 20.32
CA GLU A 358 -7.71 6.36 20.15
C GLU A 358 -8.00 5.83 18.74
N PRO A 359 -9.12 5.10 18.55
CA PRO A 359 -9.74 4.87 17.27
C PRO A 359 -9.78 6.13 16.38
N LEU A 360 -9.48 5.99 15.08
CA LEU A 360 -9.64 7.08 14.12
C LEU A 360 -11.12 7.49 13.98
N LEU A 361 -12.00 6.48 13.92
CA LEU A 361 -13.45 6.60 13.85
C LEU A 361 -14.07 5.43 14.61
N GLU A 362 -14.88 5.71 15.64
CA GLU A 362 -15.48 4.66 16.48
C GLU A 362 -16.34 3.68 15.66
N ALA A 363 -17.13 4.18 14.72
CA ALA A 363 -18.03 3.38 13.88
C ALA A 363 -17.30 2.37 12.96
N MET A 364 -16.00 2.56 12.70
CA MET A 364 -15.21 1.63 11.90
C MET A 364 -14.62 0.45 12.71
N PHE A 365 -14.84 0.41 14.03
CA PHE A 365 -14.26 -0.60 14.91
C PHE A 365 -15.17 -1.80 15.18
N GLU A 366 -16.48 -1.62 15.11
CA GLU A 366 -17.44 -2.66 15.47
C GLU A 366 -17.59 -3.68 14.33
N GLN A 367 -16.93 -4.82 14.50
CA GLN A 367 -17.19 -6.05 13.77
C GLN A 367 -17.74 -7.06 14.78
N HIS A 368 -19.03 -7.37 14.68
CA HIS A 368 -19.62 -8.57 15.30
C HIS A 368 -19.37 -9.80 14.43
#